data_AF-A0A6M0BV18-F1
#
_entry.id   AF-A0A6M0BV18-F1
#
_cell.length_a   1.000
_cell.length_b   1.000
_cell.length_c   1.000
_cell.angle_alpha   90.00
_cell.angle_beta   90.00
_cell.angle_gamma   90.00
#
_symmetry.space_group_name_H-M   'P 1'
#
loop_
_entity.id
_entity.type
_entity.pdbx_description
1 polymer ?
#
loop_
_entity_poly.entity_id
_entity_poly.type
_entity_poly.pdbx_seq_one_letter_code
_entity_poly.pdbx_strand_id
1 'polypeptide(L)'
;MKNTYKTQDTFAITTPLYYVNDLPHIGSAYTTIAADTVARFQRLQGKLVLMITGTDEHGQKIQRTAQSKGRSPQEHCDLVVSGFESLWQQLNIQYDRFSRTTASNHELIVKEFFQRVWDRGDIYLSQQQGWYCVACEEFKEERELLEDKYCPIHTNQKVEWRDEQNYFFRLSKYQENLQAFYQEKPNFIQPESRRNEVLNFVNQGLQDFSISRVNVDWGFQLPVDPSHTIYVWFDALLGYVTALLDPDSEPTLENALSKWWPINLHLIGKDILRFHAVYWPAMLMSADLPISHHVFGHGFLTKDGKKMGKSLGNTLDPFELLKKYGSDAVRYYFLKEIEFGVDGDFSETRFINVLNADLANDLGNLLNRTLKMAQKYFKGQIPDIHGEEIEITHPLKAIGMSLGKQVIQAYSDLAFSQVCEAVLALIRTGNKYIDETAPWSLYKQGQLEALAEVLYSVLESVRLASYLLSPIIPNISNAIYQQLGFSNDFNDKSVINSSEIFVKQANWGALPKNQILGQPQPIFQRIELAETVS
;
A
#
# COMPACT_ATOMS: atom_id res chain seq x y z
N MET A 1 -4.85 1.66 35.09
CA MET A 1 -4.26 2.88 34.49
C MET A 1 -4.61 2.85 33.01
N LYS A 2 -5.57 3.68 32.57
CA LYS A 2 -5.90 3.80 31.16
C LYS A 2 -4.76 4.57 30.50
N ASN A 3 -3.89 3.89 29.76
CA ASN A 3 -2.91 4.55 28.88
C ASN A 3 -3.71 5.26 27.78
N THR A 4 -4.02 6.53 28.00
CA THR A 4 -4.49 7.44 26.95
C THR A 4 -3.32 7.72 26.03
N TYR A 5 -3.12 6.86 25.02
CA TYR A 5 -2.27 7.17 23.89
C TYR A 5 -2.82 8.43 23.23
N LYS A 6 -2.00 9.47 23.08
CA LYS A 6 -2.40 10.63 22.27
C LYS A 6 -2.47 10.14 20.82
N THR A 7 -3.53 10.50 20.11
CA THR A 7 -3.78 10.15 18.69
C THR A 7 -2.66 10.60 17.73
N GLN A 8 -1.69 11.40 18.18
CA GLN A 8 -0.50 11.77 17.42
C GLN A 8 0.58 10.67 17.38
N ASP A 9 0.53 9.69 18.29
CA ASP A 9 1.54 8.63 18.41
C ASP A 9 1.16 7.35 17.66
N THR A 10 -0.12 7.20 17.25
CA THR A 10 -0.64 6.04 16.51
C THR A 10 -0.89 6.35 15.03
N PHE A 11 -0.72 5.34 14.18
CA PHE A 11 -1.02 5.42 12.76
C PHE A 11 -1.64 4.11 12.25
N ALA A 12 -2.93 4.13 11.93
CA ALA A 12 -3.64 3.03 11.30
C ALA A 12 -3.77 3.24 9.78
N ILE A 13 -3.38 2.22 9.01
CA ILE A 13 -3.48 2.21 7.55
C ILE A 13 -4.13 0.92 7.07
N THR A 14 -5.00 1.01 6.07
CA THR A 14 -5.63 -0.19 5.48
C THR A 14 -5.36 -0.31 3.99
N THR A 15 -5.29 -1.55 3.53
CA THR A 15 -5.58 -1.90 2.14
C THR A 15 -7.09 -2.14 1.97
N PRO A 16 -7.60 -2.38 0.75
CA PRO A 16 -8.90 -3.00 0.59
C PRO A 16 -8.92 -4.38 1.24
N LEU A 17 -10.11 -4.84 1.62
CA LEU A 17 -10.34 -6.26 1.82
C LEU A 17 -10.59 -6.90 0.45
N TYR A 18 -9.72 -7.81 0.05
CA TYR A 18 -9.71 -8.35 -1.31
C TYR A 18 -10.75 -9.45 -1.49
N TYR A 19 -11.51 -9.38 -2.58
CA TYR A 19 -12.53 -10.37 -2.88
C TYR A 19 -11.90 -11.74 -3.18
N VAL A 20 -12.40 -12.81 -2.54
CA VAL A 20 -11.82 -14.16 -2.65
C VAL A 20 -12.37 -15.01 -3.79
N ASN A 21 -12.82 -14.38 -4.88
CA ASN A 21 -13.26 -15.12 -6.07
C ASN A 21 -12.09 -15.80 -6.81
N ASP A 22 -10.87 -15.30 -6.65
CA ASP A 22 -9.68 -15.83 -7.31
C ASP A 22 -8.40 -15.56 -6.48
N LEU A 23 -7.28 -16.15 -6.90
CA LEU A 23 -5.97 -15.90 -6.32
C LEU A 23 -5.57 -14.42 -6.46
N PRO A 24 -4.70 -13.90 -5.55
CA PRO A 24 -4.23 -12.53 -5.63
C PRO A 24 -3.52 -12.23 -6.95
N HIS A 25 -3.68 -11.00 -7.43
CA HIS A 25 -3.06 -10.52 -8.66
C HIS A 25 -2.21 -9.26 -8.41
N ILE A 26 -1.49 -8.79 -9.43
CA ILE A 26 -0.59 -7.64 -9.27
C ILE A 26 -1.28 -6.35 -8.78
N GLY A 27 -2.55 -6.13 -9.14
CA GLY A 27 -3.35 -5.02 -8.58
C GLY A 27 -3.45 -5.03 -7.05
N SER A 28 -3.80 -6.18 -6.45
CA SER A 28 -3.79 -6.35 -4.99
C SER A 28 -2.38 -6.16 -4.43
N ALA A 29 -1.36 -6.71 -5.12
CA ALA A 29 0.02 -6.57 -4.70
C ALA A 29 0.47 -5.11 -4.64
N TYR A 30 0.12 -4.32 -5.65
CA TYR A 30 0.50 -2.92 -5.76
C TYR A 30 -0.03 -2.07 -4.59
N THR A 31 -1.31 -2.20 -4.26
CA THR A 31 -1.91 -1.48 -3.14
C THR A 31 -1.26 -1.88 -1.81
N THR A 32 -1.03 -3.17 -1.60
CA THR A 32 -0.43 -3.65 -0.34
C THR A 32 1.05 -3.29 -0.21
N ILE A 33 1.82 -3.29 -1.31
CA ILE A 33 3.21 -2.80 -1.32
C ILE A 33 3.24 -1.33 -0.90
N ALA A 34 2.37 -0.49 -1.47
CA ALA A 34 2.29 0.92 -1.09
C ALA A 34 1.92 1.10 0.38
N ALA A 35 0.93 0.34 0.87
CA ALA A 35 0.53 0.38 2.28
C ALA A 35 1.66 -0.06 3.23
N ASP A 36 2.39 -1.11 2.87
CA ASP A 36 3.54 -1.59 3.64
C ASP A 36 4.68 -0.57 3.65
N THR A 37 4.96 0.08 2.52
CA THR A 37 5.96 1.15 2.45
C THR A 37 5.59 2.32 3.35
N VAL A 38 4.33 2.76 3.35
CA VAL A 38 3.88 3.82 4.28
C VAL A 38 3.98 3.35 5.72
N ALA A 39 3.52 2.13 6.04
CA ALA A 39 3.59 1.58 7.38
C ALA A 39 5.03 1.50 7.89
N ARG A 40 5.96 1.00 7.07
CA ARG A 40 7.40 0.95 7.36
C ARG A 40 7.96 2.35 7.59
N PHE A 41 7.60 3.33 6.77
CA PHE A 41 8.07 4.70 6.95
C PHE A 41 7.55 5.33 8.25
N GLN A 42 6.28 5.12 8.59
CA GLN A 42 5.71 5.63 9.86
C GLN A 42 6.36 4.97 11.08
N ARG A 43 6.66 3.66 11.02
CA ARG A 43 7.47 2.97 12.05
C ARG A 43 8.89 3.52 12.11
N LEU A 44 9.51 3.79 10.94
CA LEU A 44 10.82 4.41 10.82
C LEU A 44 10.89 5.77 11.52
N GLN A 45 9.79 6.53 11.56
CA GLN A 45 9.65 7.79 12.29
C GLN A 45 9.35 7.63 13.79
N GLY A 46 9.22 6.39 14.29
CA GLY A 46 8.95 6.07 15.68
C GLY A 46 7.48 6.04 16.07
N LYS A 47 6.54 5.97 15.12
CA LYS A 47 5.11 5.85 15.44
C LYS A 47 4.72 4.40 15.75
N LEU A 48 3.69 4.25 16.58
CA LEU A 48 2.97 2.99 16.72
C LEU A 48 2.09 2.80 15.49
N VAL A 49 2.32 1.74 14.72
CA VAL A 49 1.62 1.52 13.45
C VAL A 49 0.75 0.28 13.52
N LEU A 50 -0.45 0.38 12.96
CA LEU A 50 -1.33 -0.74 12.68
C LEU A 50 -1.66 -0.78 11.17
N MET A 51 -1.04 -1.71 10.45
CA MET A 51 -1.36 -2.00 9.06
C MET A 51 -2.35 -3.15 8.97
N ILE A 52 -3.51 -2.88 8.35
CA ILE A 52 -4.58 -3.86 8.15
C ILE A 52 -4.65 -4.22 6.66
N THR A 53 -4.63 -5.51 6.38
CA THR A 53 -5.03 -6.07 5.10
C THR A 53 -6.07 -7.17 5.34
N GLY A 54 -6.58 -7.80 4.29
CA GLY A 54 -7.52 -8.90 4.50
C GLY A 54 -8.34 -9.26 3.28
N THR A 55 -9.42 -9.98 3.54
CA THR A 55 -10.29 -10.57 2.52
C THR A 55 -11.76 -10.28 2.80
N ASP A 56 -12.44 -9.93 1.71
CA ASP A 56 -13.89 -9.88 1.64
C ASP A 56 -14.39 -11.21 1.08
N GLU A 57 -15.18 -11.89 1.90
CA GLU A 57 -15.43 -13.32 1.83
C GLU A 57 -16.91 -13.64 1.64
N HIS A 58 -17.82 -12.66 1.69
CA HIS A 58 -19.26 -12.88 1.52
C HIS A 58 -19.77 -12.47 0.14
N GLY A 59 -20.93 -13.01 -0.23
CA GLY A 59 -21.65 -12.64 -1.44
C GLY A 59 -21.85 -13.77 -2.44
N GLN A 60 -22.75 -13.52 -3.40
CA GLN A 60 -23.25 -14.53 -4.32
C GLN A 60 -22.17 -15.03 -5.28
N LYS A 61 -21.27 -14.17 -5.75
CA LYS A 61 -20.18 -14.57 -6.63
C LYS A 61 -19.21 -15.56 -5.98
N ILE A 62 -18.91 -15.41 -4.69
CA ILE A 62 -18.05 -16.35 -3.96
C ILE A 62 -18.77 -17.69 -3.80
N GLN A 63 -20.06 -17.67 -3.41
CA GLN A 63 -20.89 -18.87 -3.31
C GLN A 63 -20.92 -19.64 -4.64
N ARG A 64 -21.19 -18.97 -5.76
CA ARG A 64 -21.22 -19.58 -7.10
C ARG A 64 -19.85 -20.12 -7.53
N THR A 65 -18.78 -19.40 -7.23
CA THR A 65 -17.41 -19.84 -7.58
C THR A 65 -17.03 -21.09 -6.79
N ALA A 66 -17.36 -21.15 -5.50
CA ALA A 66 -17.16 -22.33 -4.68
C ALA A 66 -17.95 -23.54 -5.21
N GLN A 67 -19.24 -23.36 -5.51
CA GLN A 67 -20.10 -24.39 -6.09
C GLN A 67 -19.57 -24.91 -7.44
N SER A 68 -19.11 -24.02 -8.33
CA SER A 68 -18.52 -24.41 -9.62
C SER A 68 -17.26 -25.26 -9.49
N LYS A 69 -16.59 -25.18 -8.33
CA LYS A 69 -15.39 -25.94 -7.98
C LYS A 69 -15.70 -27.14 -7.07
N GLY A 70 -16.98 -27.44 -6.81
CA GLY A 70 -17.40 -28.59 -6.02
C GLY A 70 -17.03 -28.54 -4.54
N ARG A 71 -16.92 -27.34 -3.94
CA ARG A 71 -16.55 -27.14 -2.52
C ARG A 71 -17.47 -26.15 -1.82
N SER A 72 -17.46 -26.13 -0.49
CA SER A 72 -18.21 -25.13 0.28
C SER A 72 -17.59 -23.73 0.13
N PRO A 73 -18.38 -22.65 0.36
CA PRO A 73 -17.84 -21.29 0.34
C PRO A 73 -16.71 -21.06 1.34
N GLN A 74 -16.83 -21.55 2.58
CA GLN A 74 -15.77 -21.42 3.60
C GLN A 74 -14.46 -22.05 3.14
N GLU A 75 -14.50 -23.29 2.64
CA GLU A 75 -13.31 -23.98 2.12
C GLU A 75 -12.69 -23.22 0.93
N HIS A 76 -13.52 -22.58 0.09
CA HIS A 76 -13.02 -21.73 -0.98
C HIS A 76 -12.28 -20.51 -0.45
N CYS A 77 -12.86 -19.81 0.54
CA CYS A 77 -12.25 -18.64 1.16
C CYS A 77 -10.92 -19.00 1.81
N ASP A 78 -10.88 -20.06 2.63
CA ASP A 78 -9.66 -20.51 3.32
C ASP A 78 -8.51 -20.82 2.35
N LEU A 79 -8.82 -21.47 1.22
CA LEU A 79 -7.83 -21.76 0.18
C LEU A 79 -7.29 -20.49 -0.49
N VAL A 80 -8.15 -19.51 -0.79
CA VAL A 80 -7.71 -18.27 -1.44
C VAL A 80 -6.92 -17.38 -0.47
N VAL A 81 -7.33 -17.31 0.79
CA VAL A 81 -6.61 -16.59 1.86
C VAL A 81 -5.16 -17.07 1.97
N SER A 82 -4.93 -18.39 1.92
CA SER A 82 -3.56 -18.94 1.94
C SER A 82 -2.69 -18.42 0.77
N GLY A 83 -3.31 -18.15 -0.38
CA GLY A 83 -2.64 -17.53 -1.53
C GLY A 83 -2.25 -16.08 -1.27
N PHE A 84 -3.14 -15.30 -0.63
CA PHE A 84 -2.82 -13.93 -0.20
C PHE A 84 -1.70 -13.91 0.84
N GLU A 85 -1.77 -14.73 1.88
CA GLU A 85 -0.74 -14.83 2.92
C GLU A 85 0.62 -15.23 2.32
N SER A 86 0.64 -16.23 1.43
CA SER A 86 1.86 -16.64 0.73
C SER A 86 2.45 -15.51 -0.11
N LEU A 87 1.61 -14.76 -0.83
CA LEU A 87 2.08 -13.64 -1.64
C LEU A 87 2.63 -12.51 -0.76
N TRP A 88 1.96 -12.18 0.34
CA TRP A 88 2.43 -11.19 1.31
C TRP A 88 3.77 -11.56 1.93
N GLN A 89 3.96 -12.83 2.28
CA GLN A 89 5.24 -13.33 2.76
C GLN A 89 6.34 -13.18 1.70
N GLN A 90 6.09 -13.58 0.45
CA GLN A 90 7.07 -13.48 -0.63
C GLN A 90 7.40 -12.02 -1.01
N LEU A 91 6.43 -11.11 -0.90
CA LEU A 91 6.62 -9.66 -1.05
C LEU A 91 7.22 -8.98 0.17
N ASN A 92 7.51 -9.72 1.24
CA ASN A 92 8.00 -9.17 2.50
C ASN A 92 7.09 -8.04 3.04
N ILE A 93 5.78 -8.25 2.97
CA ILE A 93 4.77 -7.34 3.53
C ILE A 93 4.65 -7.59 5.03
N GLN A 94 4.73 -6.51 5.81
CA GLN A 94 4.73 -6.52 7.27
C GLN A 94 3.42 -5.95 7.81
N TYR A 95 2.30 -6.60 7.45
CA TYR A 95 0.98 -6.28 8.01
C TYR A 95 0.92 -6.67 9.50
N ASP A 96 0.00 -6.05 10.25
CA ASP A 96 -0.19 -6.33 11.68
C ASP A 96 -1.45 -7.16 11.93
N ARG A 97 -2.49 -6.97 11.10
CA ARG A 97 -3.74 -7.71 11.18
C ARG A 97 -4.25 -8.08 9.80
N PHE A 98 -4.75 -9.31 9.69
CA PHE A 98 -5.41 -9.83 8.50
C PHE A 98 -6.89 -10.00 8.81
N SER A 99 -7.73 -9.14 8.26
CA SER A 99 -9.19 -9.16 8.47
C SER A 99 -9.84 -10.19 7.56
N ARG A 100 -10.74 -11.01 8.11
CA ARG A 100 -11.58 -11.94 7.35
C ARG A 100 -13.02 -11.68 7.70
N THR A 101 -13.85 -11.42 6.69
CA THR A 101 -15.27 -11.11 6.92
C THR A 101 -16.09 -12.33 7.38
N THR A 102 -15.59 -13.57 7.24
CA THR A 102 -16.25 -14.75 7.85
C THR A 102 -15.99 -14.90 9.36
N ALA A 103 -15.19 -14.02 9.98
CA ALA A 103 -14.82 -14.16 11.38
C ALA A 103 -16.03 -13.86 12.31
N SER A 104 -16.16 -14.63 13.40
CA SER A 104 -17.30 -14.49 14.32
C SER A 104 -17.33 -13.15 15.06
N ASN A 105 -16.16 -12.58 15.37
CA ASN A 105 -16.06 -11.24 15.92
C ASN A 105 -16.56 -10.16 14.94
N HIS A 106 -16.37 -10.37 13.64
CA HIS A 106 -16.86 -9.46 12.62
C HIS A 106 -18.38 -9.41 12.59
N GLU A 107 -19.05 -10.56 12.63
CA GLU A 107 -20.52 -10.66 12.67
C GLU A 107 -21.11 -9.83 13.81
N LEU A 108 -20.51 -9.91 15.01
CA LEU A 108 -20.97 -9.18 16.18
C LEU A 108 -20.85 -7.66 16.01
N ILE A 109 -19.72 -7.18 15.48
CA ILE A 109 -19.50 -5.77 15.16
C ILE A 109 -20.48 -5.28 14.09
N VAL A 110 -20.72 -6.09 13.05
CA VAL A 110 -21.65 -5.75 11.96
C VAL A 110 -23.07 -5.61 12.47
N LYS A 111 -23.52 -6.55 13.32
CA LYS A 111 -24.84 -6.49 13.95
C LYS A 111 -25.00 -5.30 14.89
N GLU A 112 -23.97 -4.99 15.70
CA GLU A 112 -24.02 -3.80 16.56
C GLU A 112 -24.10 -2.51 15.74
N PHE A 113 -23.28 -2.39 14.69
CA PHE A 113 -23.30 -1.23 13.79
C PHE A 113 -24.64 -1.11 13.07
N PHE A 114 -25.16 -2.22 12.54
CA PHE A 114 -26.48 -2.27 11.92
C PHE A 114 -27.56 -1.75 12.87
N GLN A 115 -27.55 -2.18 14.13
CA GLN A 115 -28.53 -1.73 15.13
C GLN A 115 -28.50 -0.21 15.32
N ARG A 116 -27.30 0.40 15.37
CA ARG A 116 -27.18 1.88 15.49
C ARG A 116 -27.80 2.60 14.31
N VAL A 117 -27.53 2.13 13.09
CA VAL A 117 -28.08 2.72 11.86
C VAL A 117 -29.60 2.50 11.79
N TRP A 118 -30.08 1.33 12.22
CA TRP A 118 -31.49 0.99 12.29
C TRP A 118 -32.25 1.90 13.28
N ASP A 119 -31.72 2.09 14.49
CA ASP A 119 -32.32 2.91 15.54
C ASP A 119 -32.38 4.40 15.17
N ARG A 120 -31.53 4.85 14.24
CA ARG A 120 -31.56 6.19 13.65
C ARG A 120 -32.62 6.37 12.58
N GLY A 121 -33.30 5.29 12.17
CA GLY A 121 -34.36 5.30 11.16
C GLY A 121 -33.85 5.42 9.73
N ASP A 122 -32.57 5.11 9.50
CA ASP A 122 -31.90 5.27 8.21
C ASP A 122 -31.93 4.01 7.34
N ILE A 123 -32.60 2.96 7.82
CA ILE A 123 -32.86 1.75 7.07
C ILE A 123 -34.37 1.58 6.91
N TYR A 124 -34.81 1.26 5.70
CA TYR A 124 -36.22 1.02 5.41
C TYR A 124 -36.40 -0.08 4.36
N LEU A 125 -37.54 -0.75 4.40
CA LEU A 125 -37.90 -1.79 3.43
C LEU A 125 -38.54 -1.12 2.20
N SER A 126 -38.06 -1.49 1.01
CA SER A 126 -38.61 -1.00 -0.26
C SER A 126 -38.57 -2.11 -1.31
N GLN A 127 -39.32 -1.90 -2.39
CA GLN A 127 -39.29 -2.79 -3.54
C GLN A 127 -38.28 -2.27 -4.57
N GLN A 128 -37.42 -3.17 -5.07
CA GLN A 128 -36.45 -2.89 -6.12
C GLN A 128 -36.79 -3.72 -7.35
N GLN A 129 -37.14 -3.03 -8.43
CA GLN A 129 -37.44 -3.64 -9.72
C GLN A 129 -36.43 -3.18 -10.76
N GLY A 130 -35.90 -4.11 -11.53
CA GLY A 130 -35.05 -3.77 -12.65
C GLY A 130 -34.27 -4.93 -13.22
N TRP A 131 -33.51 -4.63 -14.26
CA TRP A 131 -32.59 -5.56 -14.88
C TRP A 131 -31.32 -5.72 -14.03
N TYR A 132 -30.93 -6.93 -13.69
CA TYR A 132 -29.78 -7.22 -12.86
C TYR A 132 -28.74 -8.01 -13.63
N CYS A 133 -27.51 -7.49 -13.69
CA CYS A 133 -26.39 -8.25 -14.24
C CYS A 133 -25.70 -9.01 -13.10
N VAL A 134 -25.85 -10.34 -13.09
CA VAL A 134 -25.22 -11.20 -12.09
C VAL A 134 -23.69 -11.01 -12.05
N ALA A 135 -23.00 -10.94 -13.19
CA ALA A 135 -21.55 -10.78 -13.17
C ALA A 135 -21.08 -9.39 -12.71
N CYS A 136 -21.90 -8.34 -12.88
CA CYS A 136 -21.63 -7.02 -12.30
C CYS A 136 -22.07 -6.93 -10.84
N GLU A 137 -22.91 -7.84 -10.37
CA GLU A 137 -23.66 -7.77 -9.11
C GLU A 137 -24.46 -6.46 -8.94
N GLU A 138 -24.95 -5.91 -10.05
CA GLU A 138 -25.52 -4.56 -10.10
C GLU A 138 -26.79 -4.52 -10.95
N PHE A 139 -27.75 -3.69 -10.54
CA PHE A 139 -28.88 -3.31 -11.37
C PHE A 139 -28.41 -2.42 -12.53
N LYS A 140 -28.99 -2.62 -13.70
CA LYS A 140 -28.69 -1.91 -14.94
C LYS A 140 -29.94 -1.18 -15.39
N GLU A 141 -29.76 0.08 -15.75
CA GLU A 141 -30.83 0.82 -16.41
C GLU A 141 -31.07 0.22 -17.80
N GLU A 142 -32.33 0.12 -18.20
CA GLU A 142 -32.69 -0.53 -19.47
C GLU A 142 -32.02 0.12 -20.68
N ARG A 143 -31.78 1.44 -20.61
CA ARG A 143 -31.07 2.23 -21.64
C ARG A 143 -29.57 1.93 -21.76
N GLU A 144 -28.97 1.30 -20.74
CA GLU A 144 -27.55 0.97 -20.71
C GLU A 144 -27.27 -0.43 -21.27
N LEU A 145 -28.32 -1.22 -21.50
CA LEU A 145 -28.21 -2.58 -21.99
C LEU A 145 -27.97 -2.58 -23.51
N LEU A 146 -27.19 -3.56 -23.95
CA LEU A 146 -27.08 -3.89 -25.36
C LEU A 146 -28.39 -4.52 -25.86
N GLU A 147 -28.46 -4.71 -27.18
CA GLU A 147 -29.56 -5.43 -27.83
C GLU A 147 -29.82 -6.78 -27.13
N ASP A 148 -31.09 -7.21 -27.07
CA ASP A 148 -31.52 -8.42 -26.36
C ASP A 148 -31.21 -8.49 -24.85
N LYS A 149 -31.08 -7.33 -24.18
CA LYS A 149 -30.85 -7.22 -22.74
C LYS A 149 -29.52 -7.85 -22.30
N TYR A 150 -28.47 -7.64 -23.09
CA TYR A 150 -27.11 -8.02 -22.70
C TYR A 150 -26.43 -6.91 -21.91
N CYS A 151 -25.59 -7.29 -20.95
CA CYS A 151 -24.78 -6.34 -20.20
C CYS A 151 -23.72 -5.71 -21.11
N PRO A 152 -23.52 -4.37 -21.09
CA PRO A 152 -22.51 -3.71 -21.93
C PRO A 152 -21.07 -4.07 -21.53
N ILE A 153 -20.87 -4.52 -20.29
CA ILE A 153 -19.57 -4.94 -19.75
C ILE A 153 -19.34 -6.45 -19.97
N HIS A 154 -20.39 -7.24 -19.72
CA HIS A 154 -20.39 -8.70 -19.89
C HIS A 154 -21.26 -9.05 -21.10
N THR A 155 -20.75 -8.75 -22.30
CA THR A 155 -21.49 -8.80 -23.56
C THR A 155 -21.98 -10.19 -23.95
N ASN A 156 -21.48 -11.23 -23.29
CA ASN A 156 -21.90 -12.62 -23.44
C ASN A 156 -22.96 -13.06 -22.42
N GLN A 157 -23.42 -12.17 -21.53
CA GLN A 157 -24.36 -12.50 -20.46
C GLN A 157 -25.61 -11.61 -20.51
N LYS A 158 -26.78 -12.25 -20.54
CA LYS A 158 -28.07 -11.57 -20.39
C LYS A 158 -28.27 -11.14 -18.95
N VAL A 159 -28.87 -9.96 -18.78
CA VAL A 159 -29.37 -9.49 -17.50
C VAL A 159 -30.68 -10.18 -17.14
N GLU A 160 -30.93 -10.35 -15.85
CA GLU A 160 -32.14 -10.98 -15.30
C GLU A 160 -33.11 -9.89 -14.84
N TRP A 161 -34.40 -9.96 -15.18
CA TRP A 161 -35.37 -9.09 -14.52
C TRP A 161 -35.55 -9.56 -13.08
N ARG A 162 -35.39 -8.65 -12.13
CA ARG A 162 -35.58 -8.92 -10.70
C ARG A 162 -36.62 -7.97 -10.13
N ASP A 163 -37.47 -8.55 -9.29
CA ASP A 163 -38.43 -7.83 -8.46
C ASP A 163 -38.24 -8.34 -7.04
N GLU A 164 -37.45 -7.60 -6.28
CA GLU A 164 -36.99 -8.01 -4.96
C GLU A 164 -37.37 -6.93 -3.96
N GLN A 165 -38.04 -7.33 -2.89
CA GLN A 165 -38.10 -6.50 -1.70
C GLN A 165 -36.69 -6.51 -1.09
N ASN A 166 -36.15 -5.35 -0.74
CA ASN A 166 -34.83 -5.20 -0.14
C ASN A 166 -34.84 -4.09 0.90
N TYR A 167 -33.92 -4.15 1.86
CA TYR A 167 -33.69 -3.07 2.81
C TYR A 167 -32.72 -2.06 2.20
N PHE A 168 -33.06 -0.78 2.30
CA PHE A 168 -32.31 0.34 1.75
C PHE A 168 -31.76 1.21 2.86
N PHE A 169 -30.54 1.72 2.66
CA PHE A 169 -29.97 2.80 3.45
C PHE A 169 -30.30 4.16 2.83
N ARG A 170 -30.71 5.12 3.67
CA ARG A 170 -31.08 6.49 3.30
C ARG A 170 -29.89 7.37 2.93
N LEU A 171 -29.11 6.98 1.93
CA LEU A 171 -27.92 7.75 1.52
C LEU A 171 -28.27 9.18 1.08
N SER A 172 -29.43 9.37 0.43
CA SER A 172 -29.89 10.68 -0.03
C SER A 172 -30.01 11.71 1.12
N LYS A 173 -30.31 11.25 2.35
CA LYS A 173 -30.39 12.08 3.57
C LYS A 173 -29.04 12.75 3.91
N TYR A 174 -27.92 12.15 3.52
CA TYR A 174 -26.57 12.58 3.89
C TYR A 174 -25.88 13.49 2.86
N GLN A 175 -26.58 13.84 1.78
CA GLN A 175 -26.10 14.70 0.70
C GLN A 175 -25.38 15.96 1.22
N GLU A 176 -26.11 16.79 1.97
CA GLU A 176 -25.61 18.09 2.44
C GLU A 176 -24.48 17.92 3.48
N ASN A 177 -24.60 16.91 4.35
CA ASN A 177 -23.57 16.61 5.34
C ASN A 177 -22.24 16.21 4.69
N LEU A 178 -22.28 15.36 3.65
CA LEU A 178 -21.09 14.95 2.91
C LEU A 178 -20.47 16.13 2.15
N GLN A 179 -21.29 16.94 1.49
CA GLN A 179 -20.81 18.14 0.79
C GLN A 179 -20.11 19.11 1.75
N ALA A 180 -20.69 19.38 2.92
CA ALA A 180 -20.07 20.20 3.95
C ALA A 180 -18.76 19.58 4.45
N PHE A 181 -18.74 18.27 4.69
CA PHE A 181 -17.55 17.55 5.12
C PHE A 181 -16.39 17.66 4.12
N TYR A 182 -16.63 17.51 2.81
CA TYR A 182 -15.57 17.64 1.80
C TYR A 182 -15.06 19.09 1.60
N GLN A 183 -15.86 20.08 1.99
CA GLN A 183 -15.42 21.48 2.04
C GLN A 183 -14.53 21.73 3.26
N GLU A 184 -14.90 21.19 4.43
CA GLU A 184 -14.12 21.31 5.67
C GLU A 184 -12.81 20.52 5.60
N LYS A 185 -12.83 19.35 4.96
CA LYS A 185 -11.68 18.43 4.84
C LYS A 185 -11.29 18.25 3.36
N PRO A 186 -10.66 19.26 2.72
CA PRO A 186 -10.33 19.19 1.30
C PRO A 186 -9.37 18.04 0.96
N ASN A 187 -8.54 17.61 1.91
CA ASN A 187 -7.57 16.52 1.75
C ASN A 187 -8.12 15.15 2.16
N PHE A 188 -9.41 15.00 2.48
CA PHE A 188 -10.00 13.70 2.81
C PHE A 188 -9.87 12.72 1.64
N ILE A 189 -10.06 13.20 0.40
CA ILE A 189 -9.97 12.37 -0.82
C ILE A 189 -8.73 12.79 -1.60
N GLN A 190 -7.88 11.83 -1.91
CA GLN A 190 -6.66 12.02 -2.69
C GLN A 190 -6.54 10.97 -3.80
N PRO A 191 -5.83 11.27 -4.91
CA PRO A 191 -5.37 12.60 -5.31
C PRO A 191 -6.53 13.53 -5.71
N GLU A 192 -6.24 14.78 -6.04
CA GLU A 192 -7.24 15.81 -6.38
C GLU A 192 -8.18 15.38 -7.52
N SER A 193 -7.68 14.63 -8.51
CA SER A 193 -8.51 14.08 -9.59
C SER A 193 -9.64 13.18 -9.07
N ARG A 194 -9.34 12.31 -8.10
CA ARG A 194 -10.31 11.43 -7.44
C ARG A 194 -11.31 12.21 -6.58
N ARG A 195 -10.83 13.26 -5.89
CA ARG A 195 -11.72 14.18 -5.16
C ARG A 195 -12.75 14.79 -6.10
N ASN A 196 -12.32 15.29 -7.25
CA ASN A 196 -13.20 15.92 -8.22
C ASN A 196 -14.23 14.92 -8.80
N GLU A 197 -13.82 13.67 -9.07
CA GLU A 197 -14.72 12.59 -9.48
C GLU A 197 -15.83 12.34 -8.43
N VAL A 198 -15.47 12.27 -7.15
CA VAL A 198 -16.44 12.06 -6.06
C VAL A 198 -17.36 13.26 -5.87
N LEU A 199 -16.82 14.49 -5.89
CA LEU A 199 -17.64 15.70 -5.78
C LEU A 199 -18.64 15.81 -6.93
N ASN A 200 -18.22 15.50 -8.16
CA ASN A 200 -19.10 15.49 -9.32
C ASN A 200 -20.23 14.45 -9.16
N PHE A 201 -19.92 13.26 -8.64
CA PHE A 201 -20.93 12.23 -8.37
C PHE A 201 -21.93 12.69 -7.30
N VAL A 202 -21.46 13.21 -6.17
CA VAL A 202 -22.33 13.68 -5.08
C VAL A 202 -23.20 14.84 -5.56
N ASN A 203 -22.67 15.78 -6.34
CA ASN A 203 -23.42 16.93 -6.86
C ASN A 203 -24.54 16.55 -7.85
N GLN A 204 -24.55 15.33 -8.40
CA GLN A 204 -25.66 14.84 -9.23
C GLN A 204 -26.90 14.44 -8.40
N GLY A 205 -26.75 14.31 -7.08
CA GLY A 205 -27.80 13.89 -6.15
C GLY A 205 -27.66 12.41 -5.80
N LEU A 206 -27.44 12.14 -4.50
CA LEU A 206 -27.31 10.78 -3.98
C LEU A 206 -28.68 10.08 -3.94
N GLN A 207 -28.67 8.81 -4.35
CA GLN A 207 -29.82 7.91 -4.29
C GLN A 207 -29.60 6.88 -3.16
N ASP A 208 -30.69 6.48 -2.53
CA ASP A 208 -30.69 5.42 -1.53
C ASP A 208 -30.23 4.09 -2.16
N PHE A 209 -29.49 3.27 -1.41
CA PHE A 209 -28.95 2.03 -1.94
C PHE A 209 -29.35 0.83 -1.09
N SER A 210 -29.52 -0.30 -1.76
CA SER A 210 -29.91 -1.55 -1.11
C SER A 210 -28.76 -2.14 -0.28
N ILE A 211 -28.99 -2.35 1.01
CA ILE A 211 -28.09 -2.94 1.99
C ILE A 211 -28.43 -4.39 2.33
N SER A 212 -29.41 -4.99 1.65
CA SER A 212 -29.70 -6.41 1.79
C SER A 212 -29.97 -7.08 0.45
N ARG A 213 -29.92 -8.41 0.44
CA ARG A 213 -30.27 -9.24 -0.71
C ARG A 213 -31.15 -10.39 -0.26
N VAL A 214 -32.12 -10.73 -1.10
CA VAL A 214 -32.84 -12.01 -1.03
C VAL A 214 -32.09 -13.07 -1.84
N ASN A 215 -32.22 -14.34 -1.47
CA ASN A 215 -31.62 -15.49 -2.20
C ASN A 215 -30.08 -15.49 -2.26
N VAL A 216 -29.41 -15.01 -1.20
CA VAL A 216 -27.97 -15.13 -1.02
C VAL A 216 -27.71 -15.75 0.34
N ASP A 217 -27.29 -17.02 0.38
CA ASP A 217 -27.10 -17.72 1.66
C ASP A 217 -25.74 -17.44 2.30
N TRP A 218 -24.77 -16.98 1.50
CA TRP A 218 -23.40 -16.78 1.94
C TRP A 218 -23.14 -15.34 2.39
N GLY A 219 -23.52 -15.06 3.64
CA GLY A 219 -23.33 -13.78 4.32
C GLY A 219 -24.09 -13.74 5.64
N PHE A 220 -24.04 -12.61 6.34
CA PHE A 220 -24.78 -12.44 7.60
C PHE A 220 -26.25 -12.16 7.37
N GLN A 221 -27.12 -12.84 8.11
CA GLN A 221 -28.56 -12.56 8.12
C GLN A 221 -28.84 -11.18 8.71
N LEU A 222 -29.83 -10.49 8.17
CA LEU A 222 -30.28 -9.20 8.68
C LEU A 222 -30.92 -9.39 10.08
N PRO A 223 -30.51 -8.65 11.12
CA PRO A 223 -31.00 -8.86 12.48
C PRO A 223 -32.53 -8.75 12.64
N VAL A 224 -33.15 -7.87 11.85
CA VAL A 224 -34.60 -7.57 11.91
C VAL A 224 -35.44 -8.43 10.97
N ASP A 225 -34.80 -9.08 10.00
CA ASP A 225 -35.46 -9.96 9.04
C ASP A 225 -34.47 -11.02 8.51
N PRO A 226 -34.41 -12.20 9.16
CA PRO A 226 -33.46 -13.25 8.80
C PRO A 226 -33.66 -13.87 7.41
N SER A 227 -34.74 -13.53 6.69
CA SER A 227 -34.95 -13.95 5.31
C SER A 227 -34.07 -13.18 4.31
N HIS A 228 -33.46 -12.09 4.77
CA HIS A 228 -32.51 -11.29 4.01
C HIS A 228 -31.08 -11.46 4.52
N THR A 229 -30.13 -11.31 3.61
CA THR A 229 -28.70 -11.30 3.90
C THR A 229 -28.17 -9.88 3.73
N ILE A 230 -27.31 -9.43 4.66
CA ILE A 230 -26.63 -8.14 4.59
C ILE A 230 -25.80 -8.08 3.31
N TYR A 231 -25.94 -6.97 2.58
CA TYR A 231 -25.18 -6.73 1.37
C TYR A 231 -23.71 -6.50 1.68
N VAL A 232 -22.84 -7.08 0.86
CA VAL A 232 -21.39 -7.13 1.07
C VAL A 232 -20.75 -5.78 1.35
N TRP A 233 -21.19 -4.68 0.74
CA TRP A 233 -20.59 -3.37 1.00
C TRP A 233 -21.02 -2.74 2.32
N PHE A 234 -22.13 -3.18 2.92
CA PHE A 234 -22.46 -2.79 4.30
C PHE A 234 -21.57 -3.55 5.30
N ASP A 235 -21.26 -4.80 4.98
CA ASP A 235 -20.46 -5.73 5.78
C ASP A 235 -18.95 -5.45 5.70
N ALA A 236 -18.36 -5.55 4.51
CA ALA A 236 -16.92 -5.53 4.27
C ALA A 236 -16.21 -4.26 4.80
N LEU A 237 -16.87 -3.09 4.72
CA LEU A 237 -16.31 -1.84 5.26
C LEU A 237 -16.12 -1.89 6.78
N LEU A 238 -16.95 -2.66 7.50
CA LEU A 238 -16.81 -2.89 8.94
C LEU A 238 -15.70 -3.89 9.27
N GLY A 239 -15.17 -4.61 8.27
CA GLY A 239 -14.01 -5.47 8.45
C GLY A 239 -12.75 -4.65 8.82
N TYR A 240 -12.70 -3.36 8.44
CA TYR A 240 -11.68 -2.44 8.94
C TYR A 240 -11.84 -2.17 10.43
N VAL A 241 -13.05 -1.84 10.88
CA VAL A 241 -13.37 -1.56 12.28
C VAL A 241 -13.09 -2.79 13.14
N THR A 242 -13.52 -3.96 12.68
CA THR A 242 -13.29 -5.24 13.37
C THR A 242 -11.79 -5.49 13.55
N ALA A 243 -10.99 -5.20 12.53
CA ALA A 243 -9.55 -5.33 12.61
C ALA A 243 -8.88 -4.27 13.50
N LEU A 244 -9.58 -3.28 14.05
CA LEU A 244 -9.05 -2.38 15.10
C LEU A 244 -9.17 -2.98 16.51
N LEU A 245 -9.99 -4.01 16.68
CA LEU A 245 -10.15 -4.73 17.94
C LEU A 245 -8.85 -5.44 18.34
N ASP A 246 -8.42 -5.25 19.58
CA ASP A 246 -7.33 -6.03 20.16
C ASP A 246 -7.77 -7.51 20.34
N PRO A 247 -6.93 -8.51 20.01
CA PRO A 247 -7.36 -9.91 19.89
C PRO A 247 -8.09 -10.50 21.11
N ASP A 248 -7.73 -10.07 22.32
CA ASP A 248 -8.30 -10.57 23.58
C ASP A 248 -9.50 -9.74 24.09
N SER A 249 -9.93 -8.73 23.33
CA SER A 249 -11.03 -7.84 23.72
C SER A 249 -12.38 -8.37 23.26
N GLU A 250 -13.44 -8.08 24.04
CA GLU A 250 -14.81 -8.39 23.63
C GLU A 250 -15.17 -7.62 22.34
N PRO A 251 -15.79 -8.26 21.33
CA PRO A 251 -16.03 -7.67 20.01
C PRO A 251 -17.21 -6.70 20.01
N THR A 252 -17.01 -5.55 20.64
CA THR A 252 -17.92 -4.40 20.64
C THR A 252 -17.32 -3.23 19.85
N LEU A 253 -18.17 -2.36 19.30
CA LEU A 253 -17.70 -1.15 18.63
C LEU A 253 -16.91 -0.26 19.57
N GLU A 254 -17.27 -0.16 20.85
CA GLU A 254 -16.51 0.61 21.84
C GLU A 254 -15.06 0.13 21.93
N ASN A 255 -14.85 -1.18 22.07
CA ASN A 255 -13.51 -1.75 22.18
C ASN A 255 -12.72 -1.62 20.88
N ALA A 256 -13.36 -1.89 19.74
CA ALA A 256 -12.75 -1.77 18.42
C ALA A 256 -12.26 -0.33 18.15
N LEU A 257 -13.03 0.67 18.55
CA LEU A 257 -12.75 2.08 18.25
C LEU A 257 -11.86 2.77 19.32
N SER A 258 -11.42 2.05 20.35
CA SER A 258 -10.81 2.64 21.55
C SER A 258 -9.40 3.23 21.36
N LYS A 259 -8.62 2.76 20.37
CA LYS A 259 -7.19 3.07 20.25
C LYS A 259 -6.76 3.57 18.87
N TRP A 260 -7.23 2.91 17.82
CA TRP A 260 -6.75 3.10 16.44
C TRP A 260 -7.73 3.88 15.57
N TRP A 261 -8.87 4.31 16.12
CA TRP A 261 -9.90 5.07 15.42
C TRP A 261 -9.79 6.58 15.72
N PRO A 262 -10.01 7.45 14.72
CA PRO A 262 -10.30 7.16 13.31
C PRO A 262 -9.08 6.66 12.53
N ILE A 263 -9.31 5.82 11.52
CA ILE A 263 -8.23 5.31 10.66
C ILE A 263 -7.56 6.49 9.94
N ASN A 264 -6.22 6.52 9.95
CA ASN A 264 -5.45 7.62 9.37
C ASN A 264 -5.49 7.61 7.84
N LEU A 265 -5.41 6.43 7.22
CA LEU A 265 -5.34 6.30 5.76
C LEU A 265 -5.96 5.00 5.25
N HIS A 266 -6.92 5.12 4.33
CA HIS A 266 -7.34 4.02 3.47
C HIS A 266 -6.65 4.13 2.11
N LEU A 267 -5.86 3.13 1.73
CA LEU A 267 -5.34 2.99 0.37
C LEU A 267 -6.22 2.03 -0.41
N ILE A 268 -6.75 2.48 -1.55
CA ILE A 268 -7.70 1.72 -2.36
C ILE A 268 -7.49 1.94 -3.86
N GLY A 269 -8.00 1.00 -4.66
CA GLY A 269 -8.14 1.22 -6.10
C GLY A 269 -9.29 2.18 -6.42
N LYS A 270 -9.18 2.91 -7.55
CA LYS A 270 -10.20 3.87 -7.98
C LYS A 270 -11.58 3.25 -8.26
N ASP A 271 -11.66 1.95 -8.55
CA ASP A 271 -12.92 1.20 -8.72
C ASP A 271 -13.82 1.25 -7.50
N ILE A 272 -13.23 1.23 -6.30
CA ILE A 272 -13.97 1.12 -5.05
C ILE A 272 -14.05 2.46 -4.29
N LEU A 273 -13.68 3.56 -4.95
CA LEU A 273 -13.58 4.89 -4.37
C LEU A 273 -14.92 5.39 -3.80
N ARG A 274 -16.02 5.20 -4.52
CA ARG A 274 -17.35 5.65 -4.07
C ARG A 274 -17.77 4.97 -2.76
N PHE A 275 -17.42 3.69 -2.58
CA PHE A 275 -17.71 2.98 -1.35
C PHE A 275 -16.98 3.58 -0.14
N HIS A 276 -15.73 4.01 -0.31
CA HIS A 276 -14.92 4.53 0.79
C HIS A 276 -15.08 6.03 1.01
N ALA A 277 -15.42 6.79 -0.03
CA ALA A 277 -15.51 8.24 0.02
C ALA A 277 -16.95 8.76 0.19
N VAL A 278 -17.98 7.96 -0.14
CA VAL A 278 -19.40 8.38 -0.08
C VAL A 278 -20.21 7.47 0.83
N TYR A 279 -20.29 6.17 0.53
CA TYR A 279 -21.15 5.26 1.31
C TYR A 279 -20.61 5.07 2.72
N TRP A 280 -19.31 4.82 2.88
CA TRP A 280 -18.69 4.63 4.18
C TRP A 280 -18.86 5.85 5.10
N PRO A 281 -18.52 7.09 4.69
CA PRO A 281 -18.73 8.25 5.53
C PRO A 281 -20.20 8.51 5.88
N ALA A 282 -21.15 8.26 4.97
CA ALA A 282 -22.58 8.39 5.28
C ALA A 282 -23.04 7.36 6.32
N MET A 283 -22.60 6.11 6.20
CA MET A 283 -22.90 5.06 7.18
C MET A 283 -22.29 5.40 8.54
N LEU A 284 -21.06 5.93 8.58
CA LEU A 284 -20.44 6.43 9.81
C LEU A 284 -21.20 7.61 10.43
N MET A 285 -21.66 8.57 9.62
CA MET A 285 -22.51 9.67 10.10
C MET A 285 -23.83 9.16 10.68
N SER A 286 -24.44 8.14 10.08
CA SER A 286 -25.64 7.51 10.63
C SER A 286 -25.36 6.80 11.96
N ALA A 287 -24.29 6.02 12.04
CA ALA A 287 -23.88 5.35 13.27
C ALA A 287 -23.30 6.29 14.36
N ASP A 288 -23.27 7.61 14.10
CA ASP A 288 -22.72 8.66 14.98
C ASP A 288 -21.24 8.41 15.32
N LEU A 289 -20.46 8.03 14.31
CA LEU A 289 -19.04 7.75 14.42
C LEU A 289 -18.21 8.78 13.63
N PRO A 290 -17.02 9.16 14.13
CA PRO A 290 -16.11 10.02 13.38
C PRO A 290 -15.65 9.35 12.07
N ILE A 291 -15.45 10.16 11.02
CA ILE A 291 -14.97 9.69 9.72
C ILE A 291 -13.44 9.55 9.72
N SER A 292 -12.91 8.57 8.98
CA SER A 292 -11.48 8.39 8.73
C SER A 292 -10.81 9.66 8.18
N HIS A 293 -9.50 9.83 8.41
CA HIS A 293 -8.81 11.07 8.05
C HIS A 293 -8.58 11.23 6.54
N HIS A 294 -8.16 10.16 5.86
CA HIS A 294 -7.81 10.18 4.43
C HIS A 294 -8.22 8.89 3.69
N VAL A 295 -8.61 9.05 2.43
CA VAL A 295 -8.85 8.00 1.44
C VAL A 295 -8.05 8.34 0.20
N PHE A 296 -7.16 7.45 -0.22
CA PHE A 296 -6.37 7.60 -1.44
C PHE A 296 -6.77 6.55 -2.48
N GLY A 297 -7.25 7.01 -3.65
CA GLY A 297 -7.68 6.16 -4.76
C GLY A 297 -6.65 6.07 -5.89
N HIS A 298 -5.80 5.05 -5.89
CA HIS A 298 -4.78 4.88 -6.94
C HIS A 298 -5.35 4.37 -8.26
N GLY A 299 -4.60 4.53 -9.35
CA GLY A 299 -4.98 4.07 -10.69
C GLY A 299 -4.80 2.57 -10.91
N PHE A 300 -5.25 2.11 -12.07
CA PHE A 300 -5.10 0.72 -12.49
C PHE A 300 -3.76 0.46 -13.17
N LEU A 301 -3.37 -0.80 -13.13
CA LEU A 301 -2.21 -1.30 -13.86
C LEU A 301 -2.65 -1.87 -15.22
N THR A 302 -1.92 -1.52 -16.27
CA THR A 302 -1.97 -2.12 -17.60
C THR A 302 -0.67 -2.88 -17.89
N LYS A 303 -0.68 -3.72 -18.93
CA LYS A 303 0.51 -4.38 -19.46
C LYS A 303 0.62 -4.13 -20.95
N ASP A 304 1.75 -3.58 -21.39
CA ASP A 304 2.05 -3.22 -22.77
C ASP A 304 0.92 -2.41 -23.43
N GLY A 305 0.39 -1.42 -22.70
CA GLY A 305 -0.68 -0.52 -23.11
C GLY A 305 -2.09 -1.15 -23.12
N LYS A 306 -2.24 -2.40 -22.67
CA LYS A 306 -3.52 -3.12 -22.67
C LYS A 306 -4.02 -3.40 -21.25
N LYS A 307 -5.34 -3.31 -21.06
CA LYS A 307 -5.98 -3.76 -19.81
C LYS A 307 -5.62 -5.22 -19.54
N MET A 308 -5.14 -5.52 -18.35
CA MET A 308 -4.86 -6.90 -17.95
C MET A 308 -6.16 -7.68 -17.77
N GLY A 309 -6.22 -8.90 -18.32
CA GLY A 309 -7.37 -9.78 -18.14
C GLY A 309 -7.04 -11.22 -18.50
N LYS A 310 -7.55 -12.17 -17.70
CA LYS A 310 -7.34 -13.61 -17.93
C LYS A 310 -7.80 -14.04 -19.32
N SER A 311 -8.90 -13.47 -19.82
CA SER A 311 -9.43 -13.73 -21.17
C SER A 311 -8.51 -13.26 -22.31
N LEU A 312 -7.62 -12.30 -22.05
CA LEU A 312 -6.65 -11.78 -23.03
C LEU A 312 -5.28 -12.45 -22.91
N GLY A 313 -5.06 -13.32 -21.92
CA GLY A 313 -3.78 -14.00 -21.67
C GLY A 313 -2.62 -13.06 -21.29
N ASN A 314 -2.89 -11.78 -21.04
CA ASN A 314 -1.88 -10.75 -20.73
C ASN A 314 -1.79 -10.44 -19.23
N THR A 315 -2.21 -11.35 -18.37
CA THR A 315 -2.11 -11.16 -16.92
C THR A 315 -0.67 -11.20 -16.45
N LEU A 316 -0.34 -10.35 -15.48
CA LEU A 316 0.94 -10.36 -14.79
C LEU A 316 0.78 -11.14 -13.49
N ASP A 317 1.37 -12.34 -13.44
CA ASP A 317 1.38 -13.17 -12.25
C ASP A 317 2.45 -12.65 -11.26
N PRO A 318 2.05 -12.17 -10.08
CA PRO A 318 3.01 -11.66 -9.10
C PRO A 318 3.94 -12.76 -8.55
N PHE A 319 3.51 -14.03 -8.49
CA PHE A 319 4.37 -15.13 -8.01
C PHE A 319 5.53 -15.41 -8.98
N GLU A 320 5.25 -15.43 -10.29
CA GLU A 320 6.30 -15.63 -11.30
C GLU A 320 7.28 -14.44 -11.34
N LEU A 321 6.79 -13.20 -11.18
CA LEU A 321 7.66 -12.04 -11.04
C LEU A 321 8.58 -12.16 -9.83
N LEU A 322 8.05 -12.56 -8.67
CA LEU A 322 8.83 -12.68 -7.44
C LEU A 322 9.86 -13.79 -7.52
N LYS A 323 9.47 -14.94 -8.10
CA LYS A 323 10.39 -16.05 -8.34
C LYS A 323 11.54 -15.65 -9.25
N LYS A 324 11.28 -14.81 -10.26
CA LYS A 324 12.29 -14.39 -11.24
C LYS A 324 13.19 -13.27 -10.73
N TYR A 325 12.65 -12.31 -9.97
CA TYR A 325 13.35 -11.05 -9.68
C TYR A 325 13.52 -10.73 -8.19
N GLY A 326 12.80 -11.43 -7.31
CA GLY A 326 12.81 -11.17 -5.88
C GLY A 326 11.92 -10.00 -5.46
N SER A 327 11.68 -9.90 -4.15
CA SER A 327 10.74 -8.94 -3.55
C SER A 327 11.11 -7.49 -3.82
N ASP A 328 12.32 -7.09 -3.45
CA ASP A 328 12.76 -5.69 -3.51
C ASP A 328 12.76 -5.15 -4.96
N ALA A 329 13.07 -5.99 -5.95
CA ALA A 329 12.98 -5.62 -7.36
C ALA A 329 11.55 -5.27 -7.77
N VAL A 330 10.59 -6.13 -7.40
CA VAL A 330 9.16 -5.91 -7.68
C VAL A 330 8.68 -4.65 -6.97
N ARG A 331 8.92 -4.54 -5.66
CA ARG A 331 8.52 -3.38 -4.86
C ARG A 331 9.08 -2.07 -5.41
N TYR A 332 10.38 -2.07 -5.71
CA TYR A 332 11.07 -0.90 -6.23
C TYR A 332 10.44 -0.43 -7.53
N TYR A 333 10.30 -1.30 -8.53
CA TYR A 333 9.77 -0.90 -9.83
C TYR A 333 8.37 -0.30 -9.72
N PHE A 334 7.45 -0.97 -9.02
CA PHE A 334 6.07 -0.52 -8.94
C PHE A 334 5.92 0.82 -8.22
N LEU A 335 6.77 1.12 -7.23
CA LEU A 335 6.74 2.40 -6.52
C LEU A 335 7.58 3.50 -7.19
N LYS A 336 8.65 3.14 -7.90
CA LYS A 336 9.55 4.05 -8.61
C LYS A 336 8.96 4.54 -9.92
N GLU A 337 8.47 3.60 -10.72
CA GLU A 337 8.22 3.83 -12.14
C GLU A 337 6.78 4.16 -12.44
N ILE A 338 5.86 3.71 -11.59
CA ILE A 338 4.44 3.99 -11.71
C ILE A 338 4.08 5.08 -10.72
N GLU A 339 3.69 6.24 -11.25
CA GLU A 339 3.22 7.36 -10.44
C GLU A 339 1.96 6.95 -9.66
N PHE A 340 2.07 6.94 -8.33
CA PHE A 340 1.00 6.50 -7.45
C PHE A 340 -0.17 7.48 -7.49
N GLY A 341 -1.35 7.03 -7.95
CA GLY A 341 -2.54 7.88 -8.10
C GLY A 341 -3.12 7.86 -9.52
N VAL A 342 -2.28 7.62 -10.53
CA VAL A 342 -2.69 7.55 -11.94
C VAL A 342 -2.57 6.12 -12.47
N ASP A 343 -3.13 5.87 -13.64
CA ASP A 343 -3.01 4.55 -14.28
C ASP A 343 -1.58 4.37 -14.79
N GLY A 344 -1.04 3.16 -14.62
CA GLY A 344 0.35 2.84 -14.92
C GLY A 344 0.50 1.62 -15.81
N ASP A 345 1.52 1.64 -16.68
CA ASP A 345 1.80 0.52 -17.58
C ASP A 345 3.04 -0.26 -17.14
N PHE A 346 2.92 -1.59 -17.14
CA PHE A 346 4.02 -2.50 -16.94
C PHE A 346 4.58 -2.99 -18.28
N SER A 347 5.90 -2.90 -18.41
CA SER A 347 6.67 -3.53 -19.48
C SER A 347 7.88 -4.23 -18.86
N GLU A 348 8.09 -5.50 -19.16
CA GLU A 348 9.19 -6.28 -18.58
C GLU A 348 10.57 -5.74 -19.02
N THR A 349 10.68 -5.24 -20.24
CA THR A 349 11.90 -4.58 -20.72
C THR A 349 12.21 -3.33 -19.91
N ARG A 350 11.19 -2.49 -19.64
CA ARG A 350 11.35 -1.29 -18.80
C ARG A 350 11.70 -1.66 -17.37
N PHE A 351 11.04 -2.69 -16.82
CA PHE A 351 11.32 -3.26 -15.51
C PHE A 351 12.80 -3.63 -15.35
N ILE A 352 13.33 -4.43 -16.27
CA ILE A 352 14.74 -4.84 -16.24
C ILE A 352 15.69 -3.65 -16.36
N ASN A 353 15.41 -2.72 -17.28
CA ASN A 353 16.26 -1.57 -17.52
C ASN A 353 16.35 -0.63 -16.31
N VAL A 354 15.22 -0.32 -15.67
CA VAL A 354 15.15 0.52 -14.47
C VAL A 354 15.94 -0.12 -13.33
N LEU A 355 15.70 -1.40 -13.05
CA LEU A 355 16.40 -2.10 -11.96
C LEU A 355 17.92 -2.19 -12.19
N ASN A 356 18.33 -2.48 -13.42
CA ASN A 356 19.74 -2.51 -13.76
C ASN A 356 20.40 -1.14 -13.63
N ALA A 357 19.74 -0.08 -14.11
CA ALA A 357 20.25 1.28 -14.00
C ALA A 357 20.39 1.69 -12.52
N ASP A 358 19.29 1.62 -11.78
CA ASP A 358 19.20 2.25 -10.46
C ASP A 358 19.85 1.39 -9.36
N LEU A 359 19.56 0.09 -9.32
CA LEU A 359 20.00 -0.79 -8.24
C LEU A 359 21.36 -1.43 -8.51
N ALA A 360 21.62 -1.86 -9.75
CA ALA A 360 22.89 -2.52 -10.09
C ALA A 360 23.99 -1.51 -10.42
N ASN A 361 23.76 -0.64 -11.41
CA ASN A 361 24.78 0.22 -12.02
C ASN A 361 25.05 1.48 -11.20
N ASP A 362 24.03 2.06 -10.54
CA ASP A 362 24.19 3.24 -9.71
C ASP A 362 24.48 2.88 -8.25
N LEU A 363 23.47 2.41 -7.50
CA LEU A 363 23.59 2.16 -6.06
C LEU A 363 24.59 1.04 -5.74
N GLY A 364 24.44 -0.12 -6.38
CA GLY A 364 25.27 -1.30 -6.14
C GLY A 364 26.73 -1.09 -6.56
N ASN A 365 26.97 -0.44 -7.68
CA ASN A 365 28.32 -0.11 -8.15
C ASN A 365 29.02 0.90 -7.22
N LEU A 366 28.31 1.97 -6.80
CA LEU A 366 28.88 2.98 -5.92
C LEU A 366 29.34 2.37 -4.61
N LEU A 367 28.50 1.53 -3.97
CA LEU A 367 28.86 0.82 -2.75
C LEU A 367 30.09 -0.08 -2.99
N ASN A 368 30.04 -0.96 -4.00
CA ASN A 368 31.09 -1.94 -4.23
C ASN A 368 32.45 -1.30 -4.54
N ARG A 369 32.50 -0.25 -5.38
CA ARG A 369 33.73 0.49 -5.69
C ARG A 369 34.31 1.10 -4.43
N THR A 370 33.46 1.74 -3.62
CA THR A 370 33.89 2.47 -2.43
C THR A 370 34.37 1.53 -1.32
N LEU A 371 33.66 0.44 -1.06
CA LEU A 371 34.07 -0.56 -0.07
C LEU A 371 35.40 -1.23 -0.45
N LYS A 372 35.61 -1.58 -1.73
CA LYS A 372 36.90 -2.14 -2.19
C LYS A 372 38.05 -1.15 -2.00
N MET A 373 37.81 0.13 -2.24
CA MET A 373 38.81 1.18 -1.96
C MET A 373 39.07 1.33 -0.47
N ALA A 374 38.04 1.35 0.38
CA ALA A 374 38.21 1.39 1.83
C ALA A 374 38.95 0.14 2.37
N GLN A 375 38.66 -1.05 1.83
CA GLN A 375 39.38 -2.27 2.15
C GLN A 375 40.87 -2.16 1.83
N LYS A 376 41.20 -1.61 0.66
CA LYS A 376 42.58 -1.47 0.19
C LYS A 376 43.36 -0.35 0.87
N TYR A 377 42.74 0.80 1.07
CA TYR A 377 43.42 2.03 1.48
C TYR A 377 43.31 2.29 2.99
N PHE A 378 42.24 1.81 3.63
CA PHE A 378 41.94 2.02 5.06
C PHE A 378 41.68 0.69 5.81
N LYS A 379 42.19 -0.43 5.29
CA LYS A 379 42.12 -1.76 5.93
C LYS A 379 40.70 -2.20 6.29
N GLY A 380 39.71 -1.77 5.51
CA GLY A 380 38.30 -2.15 5.70
C GLY A 380 37.63 -1.40 6.84
N GLN A 381 38.07 -0.18 7.13
CA GLN A 381 37.45 0.70 8.12
C GLN A 381 36.95 1.98 7.44
N ILE A 382 35.90 2.56 7.99
CA ILE A 382 35.53 3.95 7.70
C ILE A 382 36.72 4.85 8.05
N PRO A 383 37.11 5.81 7.19
CA PRO A 383 38.19 6.74 7.51
C PRO A 383 37.95 7.48 8.84
N ASP A 384 39.04 7.90 9.51
CA ASP A 384 38.99 8.60 10.80
C ASP A 384 38.57 10.07 10.66
N ILE A 385 37.41 10.32 10.06
CA ILE A 385 36.81 11.64 9.81
C ILE A 385 35.37 11.64 10.30
N HIS A 386 34.97 12.70 11.00
CA HIS A 386 33.57 12.93 11.37
C HIS A 386 32.80 13.69 10.29
N GLY A 387 31.49 13.48 10.23
CA GLY A 387 30.63 14.14 9.27
C GLY A 387 30.58 15.66 9.41
N GLU A 388 30.85 16.20 10.61
CA GLU A 388 30.96 17.64 10.82
C GLU A 388 32.19 18.26 10.14
N GLU A 389 33.27 17.49 9.96
CA GLU A 389 34.54 17.96 9.37
C GLU A 389 34.44 18.20 7.86
N ILE A 390 33.47 17.56 7.18
CA ILE A 390 33.21 17.78 5.76
C ILE A 390 32.63 19.18 5.54
N GLU A 391 33.17 19.97 4.61
CA GLU A 391 32.67 21.32 4.35
C GLU A 391 31.20 21.32 3.91
N ILE A 392 30.43 22.33 4.33
CA ILE A 392 29.00 22.44 3.96
C ILE A 392 28.79 22.66 2.45
N THR A 393 29.80 23.22 1.79
CA THR A 393 29.89 23.42 0.33
C THR A 393 30.20 22.12 -0.42
N HIS A 394 30.59 21.05 0.26
CA HIS A 394 30.86 19.76 -0.36
C HIS A 394 29.58 19.24 -1.06
N PRO A 395 29.65 18.85 -2.34
CA PRO A 395 28.46 18.58 -3.15
C PRO A 395 27.56 17.48 -2.56
N LEU A 396 28.14 16.41 -2.02
CA LEU A 396 27.38 15.32 -1.41
C LEU A 396 26.72 15.71 -0.08
N LYS A 397 27.43 16.50 0.75
CA LYS A 397 26.91 16.97 2.05
C LYS A 397 25.78 17.97 1.83
N ALA A 398 25.93 18.89 0.88
CA ALA A 398 24.90 19.87 0.54
C ALA A 398 23.57 19.20 0.14
N ILE A 399 23.62 18.16 -0.70
CA ILE A 399 22.43 17.36 -1.05
C ILE A 399 21.92 16.61 0.18
N GLY A 400 22.79 15.85 0.86
CA GLY A 400 22.45 15.00 1.99
C GLY A 400 21.79 15.73 3.17
N MET A 401 22.19 16.98 3.44
CA MET A 401 21.61 17.81 4.52
C MET A 401 20.14 18.16 4.27
N SER A 402 19.69 18.22 3.02
CA SER A 402 18.30 18.53 2.66
C SER A 402 17.45 17.30 2.33
N LEU A 403 18.11 16.19 1.99
CA LEU A 403 17.49 14.98 1.46
C LEU A 403 16.46 14.37 2.44
N GLY A 404 16.78 14.28 3.73
CA GLY A 404 15.86 13.74 4.73
C GLY A 404 14.51 14.47 4.76
N LYS A 405 14.54 15.81 4.75
CA LYS A 405 13.34 16.64 4.72
C LYS A 405 12.52 16.44 3.43
N GLN A 406 13.21 16.39 2.29
CA GLN A 406 12.55 16.16 1.00
C GLN A 406 11.85 14.80 0.95
N VAL A 407 12.52 13.73 1.42
CA VAL A 407 11.97 12.38 1.46
C VAL A 407 10.79 12.27 2.44
N ILE A 408 10.86 12.91 3.61
CA ILE A 408 9.74 12.95 4.57
C ILE A 408 8.49 13.55 3.92
N GLN A 409 8.65 14.64 3.17
CA GLN A 409 7.53 15.28 2.47
C GLN A 409 6.98 14.35 1.38
N ALA A 410 7.85 13.78 0.54
CA ALA A 410 7.44 12.89 -0.54
C ALA A 410 6.70 11.62 -0.05
N TYR A 411 7.13 10.99 1.05
CA TYR A 411 6.37 9.89 1.66
C TYR A 411 5.02 10.35 2.22
N SER A 412 4.95 11.53 2.83
CA SER A 412 3.69 12.09 3.35
C SER A 412 2.67 12.35 2.24
N ASP A 413 3.16 12.74 1.06
CA ASP A 413 2.36 12.98 -0.14
C ASP A 413 2.11 11.70 -0.97
N LEU A 414 2.61 10.54 -0.51
CA LEU A 414 2.57 9.25 -1.22
C LEU A 414 3.26 9.29 -2.61
N ALA A 415 4.20 10.22 -2.79
CA ALA A 415 4.99 10.41 -4.00
C ALA A 415 6.25 9.55 -4.01
N PHE A 416 6.07 8.21 -4.00
CA PHE A 416 7.18 7.26 -3.87
C PHE A 416 8.23 7.36 -4.99
N SER A 417 7.83 7.71 -6.21
CA SER A 417 8.75 7.96 -7.33
C SER A 417 9.71 9.11 -7.04
N GLN A 418 9.22 10.17 -6.39
CA GLN A 418 10.03 11.33 -5.99
C GLN A 418 10.99 10.99 -4.85
N VAL A 419 10.60 10.11 -3.93
CA VAL A 419 11.52 9.56 -2.91
C VAL A 419 12.71 8.91 -3.59
N CYS A 420 12.45 7.99 -4.52
CA CYS A 420 13.52 7.26 -5.19
C CYS A 420 14.41 8.18 -6.05
N GLU A 421 13.84 9.13 -6.78
CA GLU A 421 14.62 10.08 -7.59
C GLU A 421 15.50 10.99 -6.73
N ALA A 422 14.99 11.51 -5.61
CA ALA A 422 15.76 12.34 -4.70
C ALA A 422 16.97 11.58 -4.13
N VAL A 423 16.76 10.32 -3.72
CA VAL A 423 17.83 9.46 -3.21
C VAL A 423 18.83 9.10 -4.30
N LEU A 424 18.36 8.71 -5.49
CA LEU A 424 19.25 8.37 -6.60
C LEU A 424 20.05 9.57 -7.12
N ALA A 425 19.52 10.79 -7.02
CA ALA A 425 20.28 11.99 -7.35
C ALA A 425 21.56 12.11 -6.48
N LEU A 426 21.47 11.78 -5.18
CA LEU A 426 22.62 11.72 -4.29
C LEU A 426 23.61 10.62 -4.73
N ILE A 427 23.11 9.43 -5.06
CA ILE A 427 23.93 8.30 -5.53
C ILE A 427 24.65 8.60 -6.84
N ARG A 428 23.95 9.14 -7.84
CA ARG A 428 24.53 9.55 -9.13
C ARG A 428 25.60 10.63 -8.95
N THR A 429 25.36 11.59 -8.04
CA THR A 429 26.37 12.59 -7.68
C THR A 429 27.58 11.94 -7.01
N GLY A 430 27.38 10.93 -6.17
CA GLY A 430 28.46 10.14 -5.56
C GLY A 430 29.31 9.39 -6.59
N ASN A 431 28.70 8.74 -7.57
CA ASN A 431 29.41 8.09 -8.68
C ASN A 431 30.25 9.10 -9.46
N LYS A 432 29.65 10.23 -9.85
CA LYS A 432 30.35 11.32 -10.55
C LYS A 432 31.51 11.87 -9.73
N TYR A 433 31.31 12.08 -8.44
CA TYR A 433 32.32 12.61 -7.53
C TYR A 433 33.54 11.69 -7.41
N ILE A 434 33.35 10.36 -7.35
CA ILE A 434 34.47 9.40 -7.40
C ILE A 434 35.24 9.53 -8.72
N ASP A 435 34.55 9.66 -9.85
CA ASP A 435 35.21 9.71 -11.15
C ASP A 435 36.02 11.01 -11.32
N GLU A 436 35.50 12.14 -10.85
CA GLU A 436 36.18 13.44 -10.90
C GLU A 436 37.35 13.55 -9.93
N THR A 437 37.22 13.04 -8.70
CA THR A 437 38.27 13.10 -7.68
C THR A 437 39.37 12.06 -7.88
N ALA A 438 39.08 11.00 -8.64
CA ALA A 438 39.99 9.90 -8.93
C ALA A 438 40.75 9.38 -7.68
N PRO A 439 40.07 8.77 -6.69
CA PRO A 439 40.67 8.33 -5.41
C PRO A 439 41.93 7.47 -5.55
N TRP A 440 42.01 6.67 -6.62
CA TRP A 440 43.18 5.86 -6.94
C TRP A 440 44.44 6.70 -7.23
N SER A 441 44.28 7.90 -7.76
CA SER A 441 45.36 8.86 -7.99
C SER A 441 45.78 9.53 -6.69
N LEU A 442 44.82 9.99 -5.87
CA LEU A 442 45.08 10.56 -4.54
C LEU A 442 45.91 9.60 -3.67
N TYR A 443 45.53 8.32 -3.67
CA TYR A 443 46.27 7.28 -2.96
C TYR A 443 47.72 7.15 -3.45
N LYS A 444 47.95 7.11 -4.77
CA LYS A 444 49.30 7.03 -5.35
C LYS A 444 50.17 8.25 -5.03
N GLN A 445 49.54 9.42 -4.88
CA GLN A 445 50.20 10.68 -4.54
C GLN A 445 50.40 10.86 -3.03
N GLY A 446 49.95 9.92 -2.20
CA GLY A 446 50.07 10.00 -0.74
C GLY A 446 49.13 11.03 -0.08
N GLN A 447 48.10 11.50 -0.78
CA GLN A 447 47.14 12.49 -0.28
C GLN A 447 46.04 11.80 0.55
N LEU A 448 46.42 11.26 1.71
CA LEU A 448 45.55 10.40 2.51
C LEU A 448 44.35 11.13 3.13
N GLU A 449 44.49 12.41 3.50
CA GLU A 449 43.40 13.23 4.06
C GLU A 449 42.29 13.48 3.03
N ALA A 450 42.66 13.96 1.83
CA ALA A 450 41.71 14.14 0.72
C ALA A 450 41.05 12.82 0.31
N LEU A 451 41.81 11.73 0.30
CA LEU A 451 41.27 10.40 0.03
C LEU A 451 40.26 9.95 1.10
N ALA A 452 40.53 10.22 2.37
CA ALA A 452 39.65 9.91 3.49
C ALA A 452 38.34 10.69 3.39
N GLU A 453 38.39 11.98 3.07
CA GLU A 453 37.21 12.83 2.83
C GLU A 453 36.32 12.28 1.72
N VAL A 454 36.93 11.86 0.60
CA VAL A 454 36.19 11.30 -0.53
C VAL A 454 35.47 10.01 -0.13
N LEU A 455 36.19 9.06 0.48
CA LEU A 455 35.59 7.78 0.85
C LEU A 455 34.53 7.93 1.95
N TYR A 456 34.77 8.77 2.96
CA TYR A 456 33.78 9.05 4.00
C TYR A 456 32.49 9.62 3.39
N SER A 457 32.62 10.66 2.58
CA SER A 457 31.45 11.34 1.99
C SER A 457 30.63 10.40 1.10
N VAL A 458 31.26 9.54 0.32
CA VAL A 458 30.53 8.57 -0.50
C VAL A 458 29.87 7.48 0.37
N LEU A 459 30.56 6.94 1.37
CA LEU A 459 29.98 5.91 2.25
C LEU A 459 28.80 6.47 3.06
N GLU A 460 28.89 7.72 3.54
CA GLU A 460 27.80 8.40 4.23
C GLU A 460 26.60 8.65 3.29
N SER A 461 26.86 8.99 2.01
CA SER A 461 25.81 9.11 0.99
C SER A 461 25.04 7.79 0.81
N VAL A 462 25.77 6.68 0.73
CA VAL A 462 25.18 5.35 0.55
C VAL A 462 24.42 4.91 1.80
N ARG A 463 24.94 5.21 3.01
CA ARG A 463 24.23 4.98 4.27
C ARG A 463 22.89 5.72 4.29
N LEU A 464 22.92 7.03 4.03
CA LEU A 464 21.72 7.86 4.04
C LEU A 464 20.69 7.39 3.00
N ALA A 465 21.14 7.10 1.78
CA ALA A 465 20.31 6.57 0.71
C ALA A 465 19.62 5.26 1.11
N SER A 466 20.40 4.32 1.65
CA SER A 466 19.89 3.03 2.10
C SER A 466 18.87 3.16 3.23
N TYR A 467 19.10 4.08 4.18
CA TYR A 467 18.14 4.34 5.26
C TYR A 467 16.79 4.82 4.72
N LEU A 468 16.82 5.82 3.83
CA LEU A 468 15.63 6.47 3.28
C LEU A 468 14.86 5.59 2.28
N LEU A 469 15.55 4.65 1.62
CA LEU A 469 14.95 3.65 0.75
C LEU A 469 14.49 2.38 1.47
N SER A 470 14.83 2.19 2.75
CA SER A 470 14.46 0.99 3.50
C SER A 470 12.96 0.66 3.55
N PRO A 471 12.01 1.63 3.50
CA PRO A 471 10.60 1.30 3.36
C PRO A 471 10.20 0.70 1.99
N ILE A 472 10.98 0.96 0.94
CA ILE A 472 10.73 0.51 -0.44
C ILE A 472 11.50 -0.79 -0.73
N ILE A 473 12.80 -0.84 -0.39
CA ILE A 473 13.72 -1.95 -0.64
C ILE A 473 14.41 -2.44 0.65
N PRO A 474 13.65 -3.00 1.61
CA PRO A 474 14.17 -3.32 2.94
C PRO A 474 15.33 -4.32 2.93
N ASN A 475 15.33 -5.32 2.04
CA ASN A 475 16.36 -6.36 2.01
C ASN A 475 17.67 -5.85 1.40
N ILE A 476 17.59 -5.06 0.33
CA ILE A 476 18.75 -4.39 -0.27
C ILE A 476 19.31 -3.38 0.73
N SER A 477 18.46 -2.60 1.40
CA SER A 477 18.91 -1.66 2.44
C SER A 477 19.62 -2.38 3.59
N ASN A 478 19.12 -3.54 4.03
CA ASN A 478 19.81 -4.39 5.01
C ASN A 478 21.18 -4.86 4.50
N ALA A 479 21.26 -5.35 3.26
CA ALA A 479 22.51 -5.81 2.67
C ALA A 479 23.57 -4.69 2.59
N ILE A 480 23.14 -3.45 2.28
CA ILE A 480 24.00 -2.27 2.31
C ILE A 480 24.46 -1.98 3.74
N TYR A 481 23.53 -1.91 4.70
CA TYR A 481 23.84 -1.58 6.10
C TYR A 481 24.80 -2.59 6.74
N GLN A 482 24.62 -3.89 6.48
CA GLN A 482 25.53 -4.94 6.93
C GLN A 482 26.93 -4.76 6.35
N GLN A 483 27.06 -4.43 5.06
CA GLN A 483 28.36 -4.15 4.44
C GLN A 483 29.01 -2.85 4.96
N LEU A 484 28.21 -1.90 5.43
CA LEU A 484 28.69 -0.72 6.13
C LEU A 484 29.08 -0.99 7.59
N GLY A 485 28.79 -2.18 8.14
CA GLY A 485 29.12 -2.56 9.52
C GLY A 485 28.02 -2.35 10.55
N PHE A 486 26.78 -2.06 10.11
CA PHE A 486 25.63 -1.95 10.99
C PHE A 486 24.95 -3.32 11.20
N SER A 487 24.33 -3.50 12.37
CA SER A 487 23.56 -4.70 12.71
C SER A 487 22.05 -4.51 12.60
N ASN A 488 21.58 -3.35 12.13
CA ASN A 488 20.16 -3.06 11.96
C ASN A 488 19.49 -4.01 10.96
N ASP A 489 18.26 -4.40 11.26
CA ASP A 489 17.37 -5.12 10.34
C ASP A 489 16.09 -4.30 10.10
N PHE A 490 15.92 -3.79 8.88
CA PHE A 490 14.75 -3.03 8.43
C PHE A 490 13.46 -3.85 8.31
N ASN A 491 13.55 -5.18 8.47
CA ASN A 491 12.39 -6.06 8.57
C ASN A 491 11.97 -6.33 10.02
N ASP A 492 12.81 -6.01 10.99
CA ASP A 492 12.46 -6.14 12.40
C ASP A 492 11.69 -4.90 12.88
N LYS A 493 10.38 -5.07 13.07
CA LYS A 493 9.48 -4.02 13.59
C LYS A 493 9.89 -3.51 14.97
N SER A 494 10.70 -4.25 15.73
CA SER A 494 11.12 -3.87 17.10
C SER A 494 12.35 -2.95 17.12
N VAL A 495 13.25 -3.10 16.14
CA VAL A 495 14.56 -2.43 16.07
C VAL A 495 14.44 -0.96 15.65
N ILE A 496 13.28 -0.55 15.13
CA ILE A 496 13.07 0.76 14.49
C ILE A 496 11.88 1.47 15.15
N ASN A 497 12.06 2.05 16.32
CA ASN A 497 10.93 2.63 17.07
C ASN A 497 11.26 3.90 17.87
N SER A 498 12.24 4.72 17.47
CA SER A 498 12.38 6.04 18.10
C SER A 498 12.57 7.18 17.11
N SER A 499 11.81 8.25 17.36
CA SER A 499 11.90 9.50 16.62
C SER A 499 13.29 10.12 16.71
N GLU A 500 14.00 9.93 17.83
CA GLU A 500 15.39 10.38 18.02
C GLU A 500 16.35 9.65 17.07
N ILE A 501 16.22 8.32 16.93
CA ILE A 501 17.02 7.54 15.98
C ILE A 501 16.70 8.00 14.56
N PHE A 502 15.42 8.21 14.24
CA PHE A 502 15.03 8.70 12.93
C PHE A 502 15.66 10.04 12.58
N VAL A 503 15.54 11.04 13.47
CA VAL A 503 16.11 12.37 13.27
C VAL A 503 17.62 12.29 13.06
N LYS A 504 18.32 11.41 13.76
CA LYS A 504 19.76 11.21 13.54
C LYS A 504 20.05 10.53 12.19
N GLN A 505 19.41 9.40 11.91
CA GLN A 505 19.74 8.54 10.77
C GLN A 505 19.24 9.08 9.42
N ALA A 506 18.16 9.86 9.42
CA ALA A 506 17.63 10.52 8.23
C ALA A 506 18.40 11.78 7.81
N ASN A 507 19.46 12.15 8.54
CA ASN A 507 20.33 13.28 8.22
C ASN A 507 21.75 12.82 7.86
N TRP A 508 22.47 13.68 7.14
CA TRP A 508 23.88 13.48 6.82
C TRP A 508 24.78 13.56 8.06
N GLY A 509 25.82 12.75 8.08
CA GLY A 509 26.87 12.70 9.10
C GLY A 509 26.66 11.63 10.18
N ALA A 510 25.78 10.66 9.96
CA ALA A 510 25.49 9.64 10.97
C ALA A 510 26.41 8.40 10.90
N LEU A 511 27.20 8.23 9.84
CA LEU A 511 28.22 7.18 9.73
C LEU A 511 29.37 7.43 10.72
N PRO A 512 29.63 6.50 11.65
CA PRO A 512 30.70 6.65 12.61
C PRO A 512 32.06 6.33 11.98
N LYS A 513 33.06 7.13 12.37
CA LYS A 513 34.46 6.92 11.97
C LYS A 513 35.06 5.65 12.57
N ASN A 514 36.06 5.08 11.90
CA ASN A 514 36.75 3.82 12.27
C ASN A 514 35.84 2.59 12.39
N GLN A 515 34.57 2.67 11.99
CA GLN A 515 33.69 1.50 11.97
C GLN A 515 34.24 0.45 10.99
N ILE A 516 34.24 -0.80 11.43
CA ILE A 516 34.69 -1.93 10.61
C ILE A 516 33.62 -2.21 9.56
N LEU A 517 34.03 -2.22 8.29
CA LEU A 517 33.20 -2.55 7.15
C LEU A 517 33.06 -4.06 7.00
N GLY A 518 31.91 -4.48 6.48
CA GLY A 518 31.68 -5.86 6.03
C GLY A 518 32.42 -6.19 4.72
N GLN A 519 32.28 -7.43 4.26
CA GLN A 519 32.87 -7.86 3.00
C GLN A 519 32.07 -7.29 1.80
N PRO A 520 32.74 -6.66 0.81
CA PRO A 520 32.06 -6.13 -0.37
C PRO A 520 31.40 -7.26 -1.18
N GLN A 521 30.10 -7.16 -1.40
CA GLN A 521 29.32 -8.09 -2.22
C GLN A 521 28.28 -7.34 -3.07
N PRO A 522 27.96 -7.81 -4.29
CA PRO A 522 26.85 -7.27 -5.07
C PRO A 522 25.54 -7.34 -4.29
N ILE A 523 24.92 -6.18 -4.04
CA ILE A 523 23.60 -6.07 -3.38
C ILE A 523 22.45 -6.33 -4.34
N PHE A 524 22.71 -6.24 -5.65
CA PHE A 524 21.76 -6.50 -6.71
C PHE A 524 22.51 -7.10 -7.90
N GLN A 525 22.04 -8.24 -8.40
CA GLN A 525 22.61 -8.87 -9.58
C GLN A 525 21.97 -8.26 -10.82
N ARG A 526 22.81 -7.92 -11.80
CA ARG A 526 22.32 -7.42 -13.09
C ARG A 526 21.47 -8.50 -13.75
N ILE A 527 20.32 -8.07 -14.26
CA ILE A 527 19.36 -8.93 -14.94
C ILE A 527 19.64 -8.88 -16.44
N GLU A 528 19.81 -10.04 -17.07
CA GLU A 528 19.93 -10.12 -18.52
C GLU A 528 18.54 -10.13 -19.17
N LEU A 529 18.37 -9.34 -20.22
CA LEU A 529 17.20 -9.46 -21.09
C LEU A 529 17.32 -10.80 -21.82
N ALA A 530 16.28 -11.62 -21.79
CA ALA A 530 16.22 -12.79 -22.66
C ALA A 530 16.36 -12.31 -24.11
N GLU A 531 17.32 -12.88 -24.86
CA GLU A 531 17.41 -12.62 -26.30
C GLU A 531 16.06 -12.94 -26.92
N THR A 532 15.43 -11.93 -27.53
CA THR A 532 14.23 -12.15 -28.34
C THR A 532 14.65 -13.09 -29.47
N VAL A 533 14.23 -14.36 -29.37
CA VAL A 533 14.38 -15.31 -30.47
C VAL A 533 13.53 -14.74 -31.61
N SER A 534 14.23 -14.17 -32.60
CA SER A 534 13.67 -13.53 -33.80
C SER A 534 12.89 -14.50 -34.65
#